data_AF-A0A1Y1Q463-F1
#
_entry.id   AF-A0A1Y1Q463-F1
#
_cell.length_a   1.000
_cell.length_b   1.000
_cell.length_c   1.000
_cell.angle_alpha   90.00
_cell.angle_beta   90.00
_cell.angle_gamma   90.00
#
_symmetry.space_group_name_H-M   'P 1'
#
loop_
_entity.id
_entity.type
_entity.pdbx_description
1 polymer ?
#
loop_
_entity_poly.entity_id
_entity_poly.type
_entity_poly.pdbx_seq_one_letter_code
_entity_poly.pdbx_strand_id
1 'polypeptide(L)' 'MFSCHLCGSTKAKEEYVNEVFQIDGQPVLMEHIPAQACTRCGELTFSRET' A
#
# COMPACT_ATOMS: atom_id res chain seq x y z
N MET A 1 13.95 3.96 4.51
CA MET A 1 14.27 4.11 3.07
C MET A 1 13.41 3.10 2.33
N PHE A 2 12.55 3.55 1.41
CA PHE A 2 11.67 2.66 0.66
C PHE A 2 12.49 1.77 -0.29
N SER A 3 12.15 0.49 -0.37
CA SER A 3 12.64 -0.43 -1.39
C SER A 3 11.50 -1.35 -1.80
N CYS A 4 11.11 -1.29 -3.07
CA CYS A 4 10.06 -2.13 -3.60
C CYS A 4 10.53 -3.59 -3.64
N HIS A 5 9.85 -4.46 -2.90
CA HIS A 5 10.16 -5.87 -2.82
C HIS A 5 9.92 -6.63 -4.14
N LEU A 6 9.14 -6.07 -5.08
CA LEU A 6 8.90 -6.67 -6.39
C LEU A 6 9.92 -6.27 -7.47
N CYS A 7 10.29 -4.99 -7.55
CA CYS A 7 11.11 -4.48 -8.67
C CYS A 7 12.44 -3.83 -8.25
N GLY A 8 12.72 -3.75 -6.94
CA GLY A 8 13.94 -3.16 -6.37
C GLY A 8 14.02 -1.63 -6.46
N SER A 9 12.99 -0.96 -6.99
CA SER A 9 12.96 0.51 -7.05
C SER A 9 13.00 1.12 -5.65
N THR A 10 13.78 2.17 -5.47
CA THR A 10 13.85 2.95 -4.23
C THR A 10 12.96 4.20 -4.25
N LYS A 11 12.22 4.40 -5.34
CA LYS A 11 11.27 5.52 -5.49
C LYS A 11 9.84 5.06 -5.23
N ALA A 12 9.17 5.82 -4.36
CA ALA A 12 7.74 5.71 -4.08
C ALA A 12 7.09 7.11 -4.04
N LYS A 13 5.78 7.14 -4.22
CA LYS A 13 4.91 8.29 -3.94
C LYS A 13 3.98 7.94 -2.79
N GLU A 14 3.67 8.91 -1.95
CA GLU A 14 2.59 8.77 -0.96
C GLU A 14 1.26 9.00 -1.65
N GLU A 15 0.30 8.12 -1.40
CA GLU A 15 -1.07 8.27 -1.88
C GLU A 15 -2.07 7.65 -0.93
N TYR A 16 -3.33 8.08 -1.05
CA TYR A 16 -4.45 7.48 -0.33
C TYR A 16 -5.16 6.50 -1.25
N VAL A 17 -5.38 5.28 -0.77
CA VAL A 17 -6.03 4.21 -1.55
C VAL A 17 -7.24 3.66 -0.83
N ASN A 18 -8.12 3.01 -1.59
CA ASN A 18 -9.26 2.26 -1.07
C ASN A 18 -9.02 0.78 -1.37
N GLU A 19 -9.06 -0.05 -0.34
CA GLU A 19 -8.72 -1.48 -0.44
C GLU A 19 -9.79 -2.33 0.26
N VAL A 20 -10.08 -3.52 -0.28
CA VAL A 20 -10.97 -4.49 0.36
C VAL A 20 -10.13 -5.54 1.07
N PHE A 21 -10.27 -5.62 2.39
CA PHE A 21 -9.63 -6.64 3.21
C PHE A 21 -10.58 -7.78 3.54
N GLN A 22 -10.05 -8.98 3.71
CA GLN A 22 -10.78 -10.12 4.27
C GLN A 22 -10.45 -10.20 5.76
N ILE A 23 -11.42 -9.88 6.62
CA ILE A 23 -11.29 -9.94 8.08
C ILE A 23 -12.33 -10.94 8.57
N ASP A 24 -11.90 -11.99 9.25
CA ASP A 24 -12.77 -13.06 9.75
C ASP A 24 -13.70 -13.66 8.66
N GLY A 25 -13.19 -13.74 7.42
CA GLY A 25 -13.94 -14.24 6.26
C GLY A 25 -14.99 -13.28 5.70
N GLN A 26 -15.02 -12.03 6.19
CA GLN A 26 -15.90 -10.98 5.70
C GLN A 26 -15.11 -9.94 4.89
N PRO A 27 -15.60 -9.51 3.71
CA PRO A 27 -15.01 -8.40 2.98
C PRO A 27 -15.31 -7.08 3.69
N VAL A 28 -14.26 -6.33 4.04
CA VAL A 28 -14.33 -5.00 4.66
C VAL A 28 -13.67 -4.01 3.72
N LEU A 29 -14.43 -3.02 3.26
CA LEU A 29 -13.88 -1.89 2.51
C LEU A 29 -13.26 -0.90 3.49
N MET A 30 -11.97 -0.65 3.32
CA MET A 30 -11.28 0.44 4.01
C MET A 30 -10.94 1.52 2.99
N GLU A 31 -11.34 2.75 3.29
CA GLU A 31 -11.15 3.90 2.42
C GLU A 31 -10.10 4.85 2.98
N HIS A 32 -9.48 5.62 2.08
CA HIS A 32 -8.55 6.69 2.42
C HIS A 32 -7.37 6.21 3.29
N ILE A 33 -6.79 5.06 2.93
CA ILE A 33 -5.65 4.45 3.63
C ILE A 33 -4.37 5.08 3.10
N PRO A 34 -3.50 5.65 3.96
CA PRO A 34 -2.19 6.13 3.52
C PRO A 34 -1.29 4.95 3.10
N ALA A 35 -0.74 5.05 1.89
CA ALA A 35 0.14 4.03 1.32
C ALA A 35 1.31 4.68 0.57
N GLN A 36 2.43 3.94 0.50
CA GLN A 36 3.54 4.24 -0.39
C GLN A 36 3.44 3.37 -1.64
N ALA A 37 3.27 3.99 -2.79
CA ALA A 37 3.18 3.29 -4.06
C ALA A 37 4.48 3.41 -4.84
N CYS A 38 5.02 2.28 -5.28
CA CYS A 38 6.20 2.25 -6.12
C CYS A 38 5.94 3.00 -7.43
N THR A 39 6.73 4.03 -7.73
CA THR A 39 6.54 4.82 -8.96
C THR A 39 6.86 4.04 -10.24
N ARG A 40 7.43 2.83 -10.13
CA ARG A 40 7.83 1.99 -11.27
C ARG A 40 6.83 0.87 -11.57
N CYS A 41 6.41 0.13 -10.56
CA CYS A 41 5.55 -1.05 -10.75
C CYS A 41 4.15 -0.90 -10.13
N GLY A 42 3.89 0.18 -9.38
CA GLY A 42 2.61 0.41 -8.72
C GLY A 42 2.41 -0.34 -7.41
N GLU A 43 3.37 -1.16 -6.97
CA GLU A 43 3.26 -1.93 -5.73
C GLU A 43 3.00 -1.02 -4.51
N LEU A 44 1.98 -1.38 -3.73
CA LEU A 44 1.54 -0.62 -2.55
C LEU A 44 2.21 -1.16 -1.29
N THR A 45 2.65 -0.26 -0.42
CA THR A 45 3.15 -0.59 0.91
C THR A 45 2.42 0.27 1.93
N PHE A 46 1.71 -0.39 2.85
CA PHE A 46 0.97 0.28 3.91
C PHE A 46 1.88 0.44 5.13
N SER A 47 1.98 1.68 5.64
CA SER A 47 2.65 1.93 6.92
C SER A 47 1.66 1.69 8.05
N ARG A 48 2.05 0.91 9.06
CA ARG A 48 1.30 0.79 10.30
C ARG A 48 1.91 1.75 11.31
N GLU A 49 1.56 3.02 11.20
CA GLU A 49 1.83 3.98 12.27
C GLU A 49 0.81 3.71 13.38
N THR A 50 1.30 3.13 14.49
CA THR A 50 0.49 2.80 15.68
C THR A 50 0.32 4.01 16.58
#